data_AF-A0A9E2P3G8-F1
#
_entry.id   AF-A0A9E2P3G8-F1
#
_cell.length_a   1.000
_cell.length_b   1.000
_cell.length_c   1.000
_cell.angle_alpha   90.00
_cell.angle_beta   90.00
_cell.angle_gamma   90.00
#
_symmetry.space_group_name_H-M   'P 1'
#
loop_
_entity.id
_entity.type
_entity.pdbx_description
1 polymer ?
#
loop_
_entity_poly.entity_id
_entity_poly.type
_entity_poly.pdbx_seq_one_letter_code
_entity_poly.pdbx_strand_id
1 'polypeptide(L)'
;MNCKKVKELLMTDYVDGEMRPGIQHRIRQHLAGCSDCRGFEEAVQKEAIEPFRNAQRVQAPGIVWEGIKEAIAAPEKAPVFIIRRPAFALAAVAALIFLTAIFARSFFISPGQVTEYIEEQAAFFAYLDTGVNSFMDEGGGGLGTSIEEYFL
;
A
#
# COMPACT_ATOMS: atom_id res chain seq x y z
N MET A 1 32.87 3.10 -19.33
CA MET A 1 32.15 3.11 -18.04
C MET A 1 31.43 4.45 -17.90
N ASN A 2 30.29 4.53 -17.21
CA ASN A 2 29.58 5.80 -17.03
C ASN A 2 30.19 6.59 -15.86
N CYS A 3 30.35 7.90 -16.02
CA CYS A 3 30.91 8.82 -15.02
C CYS A 3 30.20 8.72 -13.66
N LYS A 4 28.87 8.56 -13.63
CA LYS A 4 28.12 8.44 -12.37
C LYS A 4 28.62 7.29 -11.51
N LYS A 5 28.75 6.10 -12.12
CA LYS A 5 29.23 4.89 -11.45
C LYS A 5 30.70 5.02 -11.03
N VAL A 6 31.52 5.72 -11.80
CA VAL A 6 32.91 5.99 -11.43
C VAL A 6 32.94 6.85 -10.17
N LYS A 7 32.18 7.94 -10.11
CA LYS A 7 32.11 8.83 -8.95
C LYS A 7 31.65 8.11 -7.68
N GLU A 8 30.63 7.26 -7.77
CA GLU A 8 30.17 6.42 -6.65
C GLU A 8 31.28 5.50 -6.13
N LEU A 9 32.01 4.84 -7.04
CA LEU A 9 33.13 3.95 -6.67
C LEU A 9 34.34 4.71 -6.13
N LEU A 10 34.60 5.93 -6.63
CA LEU A 10 35.65 6.82 -6.13
C LEU A 10 35.40 7.27 -4.69
N MET A 11 34.14 7.39 -4.26
CA MET A 11 33.79 7.76 -2.88
C MET A 11 33.86 6.59 -1.89
N THR A 12 34.00 5.37 -2.37
CA THR A 12 33.85 4.14 -1.58
C THR A 12 35.05 3.21 -1.83
N ASP A 13 34.82 2.07 -2.47
CA ASP A 13 35.76 0.95 -2.63
C ASP A 13 37.13 1.34 -3.24
N TYR A 14 37.19 2.43 -4.03
CA TYR A 14 38.44 2.88 -4.65
C TYR A 14 39.43 3.45 -3.66
N VAL A 15 38.93 4.29 -2.76
CA VAL A 15 39.73 5.01 -1.78
C VAL A 15 40.15 4.08 -0.65
N ASP A 16 39.26 3.17 -0.27
CA ASP A 16 39.51 2.17 0.77
C ASP A 16 40.43 1.04 0.29
N GLY A 17 40.65 0.91 -1.03
CA GLY A 17 41.50 -0.14 -1.60
C GLY A 17 40.85 -1.53 -1.66
N GLU A 18 39.56 -1.62 -1.35
CA GLU A 18 38.78 -2.87 -1.28
C GLU A 18 38.29 -3.37 -2.65
N MET A 19 38.73 -2.72 -3.74
CA MET A 19 38.23 -3.01 -5.06
C MET A 19 38.96 -4.16 -5.77
N ARG A 20 38.21 -5.00 -6.50
CA ARG A 20 38.78 -6.07 -7.33
C ARG A 20 39.68 -5.50 -8.44
N PRO A 21 40.82 -6.15 -8.78
CA PRO A 21 41.79 -5.63 -9.75
C PRO A 21 41.20 -5.25 -11.12
N GLY A 22 40.25 -6.04 -11.63
CA GLY A 22 39.61 -5.78 -12.93
C GLY A 22 38.67 -4.57 -12.95
N ILE A 23 38.10 -4.16 -11.80
CA ILE A 23 37.31 -2.92 -11.71
C ILE A 23 38.26 -1.74 -11.59
N GLN A 24 39.29 -1.86 -10.75
CA GLN A 24 40.29 -0.81 -10.56
C GLN A 24 40.96 -0.42 -11.89
N HIS A 25 41.32 -1.39 -12.73
CA HIS A 25 41.87 -1.11 -14.06
C HIS A 25 40.91 -0.31 -14.95
N ARG A 26 39.61 -0.67 -14.95
CA ARG A 26 38.58 0.04 -15.73
C ARG A 26 38.36 1.47 -15.24
N ILE A 27 38.47 1.72 -13.94
CA ILE A 27 38.41 3.08 -13.38
C ILE A 27 39.63 3.89 -13.81
N ARG A 28 40.84 3.35 -13.68
CA ARG A 28 42.07 4.05 -14.12
C ARG A 28 42.02 4.39 -15.61
N GLN A 29 41.54 3.47 -16.44
CA GLN A 29 41.34 3.72 -17.87
C GLN A 29 40.33 4.85 -18.12
N HIS A 30 39.24 4.91 -17.34
CA HIS A 30 38.26 5.99 -17.44
C HIS A 30 38.83 7.33 -17.00
N LEU A 31 39.59 7.37 -15.90
CA LEU A 31 40.26 8.57 -15.40
C LEU A 31 41.27 9.12 -16.41
N ALA A 32 41.99 8.24 -17.12
CA ALA A 32 42.89 8.68 -18.19
C ALA A 32 42.18 9.45 -19.32
N GLY A 33 40.90 9.14 -19.58
CA GLY A 33 40.11 9.75 -20.65
C GLY A 33 39.08 10.78 -20.22
N CYS A 34 38.86 11.00 -18.92
CA CYS A 34 37.80 11.89 -18.41
C CYS A 34 38.36 12.89 -17.40
N SER A 35 38.43 14.17 -17.78
CA SER A 35 38.84 15.28 -16.92
C SER A 35 37.93 15.43 -15.69
N ASP A 36 36.63 15.29 -15.86
CA ASP A 36 35.65 15.53 -14.79
C ASP A 36 35.77 14.51 -13.66
N CYS A 37 36.03 13.25 -14.01
CA CYS A 37 36.23 12.21 -13.01
C CYS A 37 37.59 12.31 -12.33
N ARG A 38 38.63 12.81 -13.01
CA ARG A 38 39.93 13.11 -12.38
C ARG A 38 39.82 14.26 -11.39
N GLY A 39 39.18 15.36 -11.76
CA GLY A 39 38.95 16.47 -10.84
C GLY A 39 38.13 16.04 -9.62
N PHE A 40 37.19 15.10 -9.81
CA PHE A 40 36.44 14.51 -8.70
C PHE A 40 37.32 13.60 -7.82
N GLU A 41 38.18 12.76 -8.39
CA GLU A 41 39.14 11.94 -7.63
C GLU A 41 40.06 12.82 -6.78
N GLU A 42 40.61 13.88 -7.36
CA GLU A 42 41.45 14.86 -6.65
C GLU A 42 40.69 15.54 -5.49
N ALA A 43 39.44 15.93 -5.72
CA ALA A 43 38.60 16.52 -4.68
C ALA A 43 38.33 15.54 -3.54
N VAL A 44 37.95 14.30 -3.85
CA VAL A 44 37.74 13.24 -2.84
C VAL A 44 39.03 13.01 -2.05
N GLN A 45 40.17 12.96 -2.71
CA GLN A 45 41.45 12.75 -2.03
C GLN A 45 41.78 13.88 -1.06
N LYS A 46 41.61 15.12 -1.49
CA LYS A 46 41.88 16.31 -0.69
C LYS A 46 40.89 16.50 0.47
N GLU A 47 39.62 16.22 0.25
CA GLU A 47 38.56 16.52 1.23
C GLU A 47 38.28 15.35 2.18
N ALA A 48 38.37 14.11 1.70
CA ALA A 48 37.97 12.93 2.47
C ALA A 48 39.16 12.10 2.98
N ILE A 49 40.32 12.12 2.33
CA ILE A 49 41.47 11.27 2.71
C ILE A 49 42.54 12.08 3.44
N GLU A 50 43.00 13.18 2.85
CA GLU A 50 44.11 13.96 3.38
C GLU A 50 43.91 14.45 4.83
N PRO A 51 42.72 14.91 5.26
CA PRO A 51 42.50 15.34 6.65
C PRO A 51 42.73 14.22 7.67
N PHE A 52 42.52 12.97 7.27
CA PHE A 52 42.63 11.80 8.13
C PHE A 52 43.94 11.03 7.94
N ARG A 53 44.80 11.42 6.97
CA ARG A 53 46.06 10.73 6.69
C ARG A 53 46.97 10.64 7.94
N ASN A 54 46.92 11.66 8.80
CA ASN A 54 47.69 11.73 10.04
C ASN A 54 46.82 11.54 11.29
N ALA A 55 45.57 11.08 11.14
CA ALA A 55 44.72 10.82 12.29
C ALA A 55 45.32 9.69 13.14
N GLN A 56 45.33 9.89 14.46
CA GLN A 56 45.82 8.89 15.38
C GLN A 56 44.93 7.64 15.30
N ARG A 57 45.53 6.49 14.96
CA ARG A 57 44.83 5.21 15.03
C ARG A 57 44.69 4.81 16.49
N VAL A 58 43.46 4.87 16.99
CA VAL A 58 43.11 4.34 18.31
C VAL A 58 42.79 2.87 18.17
N GLN A 59 43.43 2.01 18.97
CA GLN A 59 43.04 0.61 19.06
C GLN A 59 41.77 0.51 19.91
N ALA A 60 40.76 -0.16 19.38
CA ALA A 60 39.56 -0.49 20.16
C ALA A 60 39.93 -1.41 21.33
N PRO A 61 39.35 -1.23 22.53
CA PRO A 61 39.53 -2.15 23.64
C PRO A 61 39.11 -3.57 23.26
N GLY A 62 39.90 -4.58 23.68
CA GLY A 62 39.64 -5.99 23.32
C GLY A 62 38.24 -6.48 23.68
N ILE A 63 37.67 -5.98 24.79
CA ILE A 63 36.31 -6.31 25.23
C ILE A 63 35.26 -5.97 24.16
N VAL A 64 35.43 -4.86 23.44
CA VAL A 64 34.52 -4.47 22.35
C VAL A 64 34.60 -5.46 21.20
N TRP A 65 35.81 -5.91 20.86
CA TRP A 65 36.01 -6.89 19.79
C TRP A 65 35.45 -8.27 20.15
N GLU A 66 35.60 -8.71 21.39
CA GLU A 66 34.97 -9.94 21.88
C GLU A 66 33.44 -9.86 21.77
N GLY A 67 32.83 -8.76 22.22
CA GLY A 67 31.39 -8.57 22.09
C GLY A 67 30.89 -8.56 20.65
N ILE A 68 31.65 -7.97 19.71
CA ILE A 68 31.34 -8.00 18.27
C ILE A 68 31.42 -9.44 17.74
N LYS A 69 32.47 -10.19 18.09
CA LYS A 69 32.62 -11.60 17.67
C LYS A 69 31.47 -12.46 18.18
N GLU A 70 31.08 -12.29 19.43
CA GLU A 70 29.94 -13.00 20.01
C GLU A 70 28.63 -12.63 19.31
N ALA A 71 28.40 -11.35 19.02
CA ALA A 71 27.20 -10.90 18.33
C ALA A 71 27.10 -11.42 16.89
N ILE A 72 28.22 -11.52 16.17
CA ILE A 72 28.27 -12.10 14.82
C ILE A 72 28.08 -13.63 14.86
N ALA A 73 28.63 -14.29 15.88
CA ALA A 73 28.52 -15.75 16.03
C ALA A 73 27.14 -16.19 16.57
N ALA A 74 26.45 -15.30 17.29
CA ALA A 74 25.11 -15.58 17.78
C ALA A 74 24.16 -15.76 16.58
N PRO A 75 23.38 -16.85 16.54
CA PRO A 75 22.35 -16.99 15.51
C PRO A 75 21.40 -15.80 15.64
N GLU A 76 21.14 -15.11 14.53
CA GLU A 76 20.08 -14.11 14.48
C GLU A 76 18.83 -14.74 15.08
N LYS A 77 18.35 -14.18 16.19
CA LYS A 77 17.03 -14.51 16.72
C LYS A 77 16.03 -13.97 15.72
N ALA A 78 15.82 -14.70 14.63
CA ALA A 78 14.76 -14.41 13.68
C ALA A 78 13.46 -14.31 14.51
N PRO A 79 12.71 -13.20 14.41
CA PRO A 79 11.38 -13.16 15.00
C PRO A 79 10.57 -14.28 14.33
N VAL A 80 10.30 -15.35 15.09
CA VAL A 80 9.50 -16.48 14.63
C VAL A 80 8.03 -16.07 14.63
N PHE A 81 7.66 -15.16 13.73
CA PHE A 81 6.29 -15.05 13.25
C PHE A 81 6.24 -15.59 11.82
N ILE A 82 6.61 -16.87 11.70
CA ILE A 82 6.29 -17.67 10.52
C ILE A 82 4.79 -17.98 10.58
N ILE A 83 3.98 -16.98 10.25
CA ILE A 83 2.57 -17.21 9.95
C ILE A 83 2.54 -18.05 8.66
N ARG A 84 2.22 -19.34 8.81
CA ARG A 84 2.06 -20.27 7.68
C ARG A 84 0.99 -19.72 6.73
N ARG A 85 1.46 -19.15 5.62
CA ARG A 85 0.66 -18.61 4.50
C ARG A 85 -0.47 -19.52 3.96
N PRO A 86 -0.45 -20.87 4.00
CA PRO A 86 -1.57 -21.64 3.43
C PRO A 86 -2.88 -21.56 4.21
N ALA A 87 -2.86 -21.28 5.52
CA ALA A 87 -4.09 -21.25 6.33
C ALA A 87 -4.98 -20.03 6.01
N PHE A 88 -4.36 -18.87 5.76
CA PHE A 88 -5.08 -17.65 5.38
C PHE A 88 -5.71 -17.75 3.99
N ALA A 89 -5.04 -18.40 3.04
CA ALA A 89 -5.59 -18.64 1.71
C ALA A 89 -6.84 -19.54 1.77
N LEU A 90 -6.79 -20.62 2.56
CA LEU A 90 -7.95 -21.51 2.74
C LEU A 90 -9.12 -20.81 3.45
N ALA A 91 -8.84 -20.03 4.49
CA ALA A 91 -9.86 -19.26 5.20
C ALA A 91 -10.52 -18.20 4.29
N ALA A 92 -9.74 -17.51 3.46
CA ALA A 92 -10.27 -16.53 2.50
C ALA A 92 -11.16 -17.17 1.44
N VAL A 93 -10.74 -18.32 0.88
CA VAL A 93 -11.56 -19.08 -0.08
C VAL A 93 -12.84 -19.60 0.56
N ALA A 94 -12.77 -20.13 1.78
CA ALA A 94 -13.95 -20.59 2.51
C ALA A 94 -14.93 -19.44 2.81
N ALA A 95 -14.43 -18.27 3.22
CA ALA A 95 -15.25 -17.09 3.46
C ALA A 95 -15.92 -16.58 2.17
N LEU A 96 -15.19 -16.59 1.05
CA LEU A 96 -15.75 -16.21 -0.25
C LEU A 96 -16.88 -17.16 -0.68
N ILE A 97 -16.66 -18.48 -0.56
CA ILE A 97 -17.68 -19.49 -0.87
C ILE A 97 -18.91 -19.28 0.03
N PHE A 98 -18.70 -19.07 1.34
CA PHE A 98 -19.79 -18.88 2.29
C PHE A 98 -20.63 -17.63 1.96
N LEU A 99 -19.98 -16.51 1.64
CA LEU A 99 -20.65 -15.29 1.20
C LEU A 99 -21.44 -15.53 -0.09
N THR A 100 -20.84 -16.14 -1.10
CA THR A 100 -21.53 -16.43 -2.36
C THR A 100 -22.75 -17.36 -2.17
N ALA A 101 -22.65 -18.35 -1.27
CA ALA A 101 -23.76 -19.24 -0.95
C ALA A 101 -24.90 -18.52 -0.23
N ILE A 102 -24.60 -17.60 0.69
CA ILE A 102 -25.61 -16.75 1.36
C ILE A 102 -26.33 -15.88 0.33
N PHE A 103 -25.58 -15.20 -0.55
CA PHE A 103 -26.17 -14.33 -1.56
C PHE A 103 -27.00 -15.12 -2.59
N ALA A 104 -26.50 -16.27 -3.05
CA ALA A 104 -27.27 -17.14 -3.94
C ALA A 104 -28.55 -17.63 -3.27
N ARG A 105 -28.47 -18.09 -2.01
CA ARG A 105 -29.65 -18.52 -1.26
C ARG A 105 -30.68 -17.40 -1.11
N SER A 106 -30.24 -16.18 -0.79
CA SER A 106 -31.10 -15.00 -0.68
C SER A 106 -31.80 -14.68 -2.00
N PHE A 107 -31.07 -14.76 -3.11
CA PHE A 107 -31.61 -14.45 -4.43
C PHE A 107 -32.57 -15.52 -4.98
N PHE A 108 -32.29 -16.81 -4.73
CA PHE A 108 -33.09 -17.90 -5.29
C PHE A 108 -34.29 -18.32 -4.42
N ILE A 109 -34.30 -18.06 -3.11
CA ILE A 109 -35.38 -18.51 -2.21
C ILE A 109 -36.48 -17.45 -2.00
N SER A 110 -36.23 -16.17 -2.33
CA SER A 110 -37.20 -15.09 -2.09
C SER A 110 -37.90 -14.46 -3.33
N PRO A 111 -38.21 -15.16 -4.43
CA PRO A 111 -39.04 -14.54 -5.47
C PRO A 111 -40.50 -14.34 -5.02
N GLY A 112 -40.99 -15.09 -4.03
CA GLY A 112 -42.42 -15.07 -3.64
C GLY A 112 -42.84 -13.89 -2.75
N GLN A 113 -41.97 -13.40 -1.86
CA GLN A 113 -42.35 -12.33 -0.92
C GLN A 113 -42.28 -10.92 -1.54
N VAL A 114 -41.41 -10.72 -2.53
CA VAL A 114 -41.27 -9.43 -3.20
C VAL A 114 -42.44 -9.18 -4.16
N THR A 115 -42.95 -10.22 -4.81
CA THR A 115 -44.10 -10.11 -5.71
C THR A 115 -45.40 -9.76 -4.98
N GLU A 116 -45.63 -10.36 -3.80
CA GLU A 116 -46.82 -10.08 -2.99
C GLU A 116 -46.81 -8.62 -2.48
N TYR A 117 -45.64 -8.13 -2.05
CA TYR A 117 -45.47 -6.73 -1.63
C TYR A 117 -45.64 -5.72 -2.78
N ILE A 118 -45.19 -6.08 -4.00
CA ILE A 118 -45.35 -5.23 -5.18
C ILE A 118 -46.81 -5.20 -5.64
N GLU A 119 -47.54 -6.33 -5.60
CA GLU A 119 -48.98 -6.36 -5.93
C GLU A 119 -49.80 -5.53 -4.94
N GLU A 120 -49.51 -5.64 -3.64
CA GLU A 120 -50.22 -4.88 -2.61
C GLU A 120 -50.00 -3.36 -2.76
N GLN A 121 -48.75 -2.94 -3.06
CA GLN A 121 -48.48 -1.54 -3.38
C GLN A 121 -49.14 -1.08 -4.68
N ALA A 122 -49.12 -1.90 -5.73
CA ALA A 122 -49.76 -1.57 -7.00
C ALA A 122 -51.28 -1.42 -6.86
N ALA A 123 -51.92 -2.28 -6.06
CA ALA A 123 -53.34 -2.17 -5.74
C ALA A 123 -53.67 -0.89 -4.96
N PHE A 124 -52.82 -0.50 -4.00
CA PHE A 124 -52.99 0.76 -3.27
C PHE A 124 -52.86 1.98 -4.19
N PHE A 125 -51.88 2.00 -5.11
CA PHE A 125 -51.74 3.08 -6.09
C PHE A 125 -52.90 3.14 -7.09
N ALA A 126 -53.39 1.98 -7.57
CA ALA A 126 -54.56 1.92 -8.44
C ALA A 126 -55.82 2.44 -7.74
N TYR A 127 -55.99 2.16 -6.44
CA TYR A 127 -57.07 2.69 -5.63
C TYR A 127 -56.99 4.21 -5.45
N LEU A 128 -55.78 4.76 -5.25
CA LEU A 128 -55.59 6.22 -5.20
C LEU A 128 -55.87 6.89 -6.54
N ASP A 129 -55.45 6.30 -7.65
CA ASP A 129 -55.69 6.87 -9.00
C ASP A 129 -57.18 6.82 -9.37
N THR A 130 -57.88 5.74 -9.03
CA THR A 130 -59.35 5.68 -9.22
C THR A 130 -60.10 6.62 -8.27
N GLY A 131 -59.68 6.71 -7.00
CA GLY A 131 -60.26 7.62 -6.02
C GLY A 131 -60.12 9.10 -6.42
N VAL A 132 -58.94 9.50 -6.92
CA VAL A 132 -58.67 10.86 -7.40
C VAL A 132 -59.46 11.18 -8.67
N ASN A 133 -59.57 10.23 -9.60
CA ASN A 133 -60.36 10.44 -10.82
C ASN A 133 -61.87 10.49 -10.55
N SER A 134 -62.39 9.75 -9.56
CA SER A 134 -63.80 9.86 -9.15
C SER A 134 -64.14 11.17 -8.43
N PHE A 135 -63.15 11.85 -7.84
CA PHE A 135 -63.36 13.13 -7.15
C PHE A 135 -63.28 14.35 -8.09
N MET A 136 -62.78 14.18 -9.32
CA MET A 136 -62.62 15.27 -10.28
C MET A 136 -63.72 15.34 -11.35
N ASP A 137 -64.62 14.36 -11.44
CA ASP A 137 -65.69 14.32 -12.46
C ASP A 137 -67.07 14.82 -11.97
N GLU A 138 -67.22 15.14 -10.68
CA GLU A 138 -68.38 15.91 -10.18
C GLU A 138 -67.94 17.31 -9.75
N GLY A 139 -67.96 18.23 -10.72
CA GLY A 139 -67.84 19.66 -10.44
C GLY A 139 -69.01 20.16 -9.60
N GLY A 140 -68.73 20.56 -8.37
CA GLY A 140 -69.55 21.57 -7.66
C GLY A 140 -69.77 21.34 -6.17
N GLY A 141 -68.91 21.94 -5.33
CA GLY A 141 -69.31 22.51 -4.04
C GLY A 141 -68.83 21.79 -2.77
N GLY A 142 -67.86 22.41 -2.08
CA GLY A 142 -67.53 22.18 -0.66
C GLY A 142 -66.87 20.84 -0.34
N LEU A 143 -65.69 20.84 0.28
CA LEU A 143 -64.98 19.59 0.56
C LEU A 143 -65.58 18.79 1.72
N GLY A 144 -66.71 19.21 2.33
CA GLY A 144 -67.53 18.38 3.23
C GLY A 144 -66.77 17.76 4.41
N THR A 145 -65.57 18.25 4.70
CA THR A 145 -64.71 17.74 5.78
C THR A 145 -65.01 18.51 7.05
N SER A 146 -64.93 17.82 8.18
CA SER A 146 -65.05 18.39 9.53
C SER A 146 -64.02 19.49 9.86
N ILE A 147 -63.10 19.77 8.94
CA ILE A 147 -62.11 20.84 9.05
C ILE A 147 -62.70 22.22 8.68
N GLU A 148 -63.75 22.29 7.86
CA GLU A 148 -64.35 23.58 7.44
C GLU A 148 -65.18 24.25 8.57
N GLU A 149 -65.68 23.48 9.54
CA GLU A 149 -66.50 23.98 10.67
C GLU A 149 -65.69 24.76 11.72
N TYR A 150 -64.35 24.65 11.71
CA TYR A 150 -63.49 25.33 12.70
C TYR A 150 -62.78 26.59 12.16
N PHE A 151 -62.89 26.87 10.86
CA PHE A 151 -62.17 27.97 10.20
C PHE A 151 -63.09 29.06 9.61
N LEU A 152 -64.40 28.99 9.89
CA LEU A 152 -65.38 30.05 9.60
C LEU A 152 -66.09 30.52 10.87
#